data_AF-A0A934U3T8-F1
#
_entry.id   AF-A0A934U3T8-F1
#
_cell.length_a   1.000
_cell.length_b   1.000
_cell.length_c   1.000
_cell.angle_alpha   90.00
_cell.angle_beta   90.00
_cell.angle_gamma   90.00
#
_symmetry.space_group_name_H-M   'P 1'
#
loop_
_entity.id
_entity.type
_entity.pdbx_description
1 polymer ?
#
loop_
_entity_poly.entity_id
_entity_poly.type
_entity_poly.pdbx_seq_one_letter_code
_entity_poly.pdbx_strand_id
1 'polypeptide(L)'
;MAFRGLMGGGASVDTVLHDPRVYPGGVLQGTVNVVGGHTDRDVNFIELALTARVEVETDDSEYNANVEFNKRRISGPFRLAAGARFPVPFTLDIPWEAPFNVVAGTTFHGVRVGVRTELDIARSVDKGDVDQIQILALPAQERIVTAFAEIGFRLKGSDLERGRLSGSPLPFYQEVEFHPAPQFRGQVNELEVKFVTRSNSMDVVLEIDRRSLFGSSDKTNRFTVDFATVDHQDWPSVLNDHLARIMGGGSFGGSVSRHAAPVMNTPPPQFGGPPPAPAYGAPPAPPYGAPPAYGAPPAPAYGAPPPAPAYGAPPAYGTPPPAPAYGTPPPAPAYGTPPPAPAYGTPPPAPAYNAPPPPAPEYNPAPPAAPARSGQGGGINLSKGGNVNLSQQANGLTAVAIGLGWDVSSFGGGIDIDASAIVAGPDGRALSDQHFVFFNNLNSPDGAVVHAGDNSTGAGSGDDEQILVDLVRLAANADKIAFAVSIHDGQEKGQNFGQVRNAYIRVVNRADNREIARYDLSAQAYSETAMIFGELYRHGADWKFRAVGQGFADGLAGIIRSFGL
;
A
#
# COMPACT_ATOMS: atom_id res chain seq x y z
N MET A 1 -7.38 14.18 -0.57
CA MET A 1 -6.62 15.35 -0.12
C MET A 1 -5.55 14.86 0.86
N ALA A 2 -4.27 14.96 0.51
CA ALA A 2 -3.18 14.72 1.45
C ALA A 2 -3.04 15.95 2.36
N PHE A 3 -2.95 15.73 3.68
CA PHE A 3 -2.75 16.81 4.64
C PHE A 3 -1.37 17.43 4.41
N ARG A 4 -1.36 18.62 3.79
CA ARG A 4 -0.21 19.52 3.83
C ARG A 4 0.06 19.84 5.29
N GLY A 5 1.23 19.48 5.81
CA GLY A 5 1.79 20.07 7.02
C GLY A 5 1.99 21.56 6.81
N LEU A 6 0.93 22.34 6.98
CA LEU A 6 0.97 23.80 7.02
C LEU A 6 1.29 24.21 8.45
N MET A 7 2.56 24.10 8.83
CA MET A 7 3.14 24.89 9.92
C MET A 7 3.83 26.10 9.28
N GLY A 8 3.51 27.29 9.80
CA GLY A 8 3.69 28.58 9.11
C GLY A 8 5.09 28.85 8.52
N GLY A 9 5.11 29.30 7.25
CA GLY A 9 6.27 29.94 6.60
C GLY A 9 7.56 29.12 6.48
N GLY A 10 7.56 27.83 6.85
CA GLY A 10 8.72 26.95 6.89
C GLY A 10 9.07 26.28 5.55
N ALA A 11 10.26 25.69 5.48
CA ALA A 11 10.61 24.78 4.38
C ALA A 11 9.75 23.51 4.48
N SER A 12 9.39 22.90 3.35
CA SER A 12 8.64 21.65 3.31
C SER A 12 9.53 20.48 2.90
N VAL A 13 9.27 19.30 3.45
CA VAL A 13 9.93 18.05 3.07
C VAL A 13 8.89 17.03 2.59
N ASP A 14 9.23 16.28 1.55
CA ASP A 14 8.40 15.23 0.95
C ASP A 14 9.32 14.09 0.50
N THR A 15 8.95 12.84 0.78
CA THR A 15 9.80 11.69 0.49
C THR A 15 9.13 10.83 -0.56
N VAL A 16 9.85 10.57 -1.66
CA VAL A 16 9.33 9.80 -2.79
C VAL A 16 10.13 8.52 -2.93
N LEU A 17 9.49 7.40 -2.63
CA LEU A 17 10.06 6.07 -2.83
C LEU A 17 10.01 5.68 -4.31
N HIS A 18 11.08 5.07 -4.82
CA HIS A 18 11.10 4.55 -6.20
C HIS A 18 10.24 3.28 -6.33
N ASP A 19 10.38 2.35 -5.38
CA ASP A 19 9.50 1.20 -5.16
C ASP A 19 9.28 1.08 -3.65
N PRO A 20 8.04 1.13 -3.14
CA PRO A 20 7.76 0.96 -1.72
C PRO A 20 7.91 -0.49 -1.25
N ARG A 21 8.15 -1.46 -2.14
CA ARG A 21 8.31 -2.87 -1.81
C ARG A 21 9.78 -3.23 -1.62
N VAL A 22 10.05 -3.99 -0.56
CA VAL A 22 11.40 -4.42 -0.22
C VAL A 22 11.34 -5.70 0.61
N TYR A 23 12.40 -6.51 0.59
CA TYR A 23 12.54 -7.66 1.49
C TYR A 23 13.39 -7.29 2.71
N PRO A 24 13.24 -7.99 3.85
CA PRO A 24 14.25 -7.94 4.91
C PRO A 24 15.65 -8.21 4.35
N GLY A 25 16.65 -7.41 4.74
CA GLY A 25 18.01 -7.46 4.17
C GLY A 25 18.16 -6.76 2.81
N GLY A 26 17.07 -6.26 2.21
CA GLY A 26 17.08 -5.49 0.97
C GLY A 26 17.47 -4.02 1.15
N VAL A 27 17.36 -3.25 0.07
CA VAL A 27 17.66 -1.81 0.05
C VAL A 27 16.47 -1.05 -0.50
N LEU A 28 15.98 -0.08 0.26
CA LEU A 28 14.97 0.87 -0.18
C LEU A 28 15.64 2.09 -0.81
N GLN A 29 15.07 2.60 -1.90
CA GLN A 29 15.61 3.74 -2.65
C GLN A 29 14.54 4.79 -2.86
N GLY A 30 14.96 6.06 -2.88
CA GLY A 30 14.05 7.16 -3.12
C GLY A 30 14.77 8.50 -3.21
N THR A 31 13.97 9.56 -3.20
CA THR A 31 14.42 10.94 -3.17
C THR A 31 13.64 11.71 -2.12
N VAL A 32 14.35 12.43 -1.24
CA VAL A 32 13.74 13.43 -0.37
C VAL A 32 13.75 14.77 -1.08
N ASN A 33 12.58 15.32 -1.35
CA ASN A 33 12.38 16.64 -1.93
C ASN A 33 12.23 17.68 -0.82
N VAL A 34 13.20 18.58 -0.70
CA VAL A 34 13.11 19.72 0.22
C VAL A 34 12.80 20.99 -0.57
N VAL A 35 11.84 21.78 -0.11
CA VAL A 35 11.49 23.08 -0.72
C VAL A 35 11.60 24.19 0.31
N GLY A 36 12.41 25.21 0.01
CA GLY A 36 12.59 26.37 0.87
C GLY A 36 11.31 27.20 1.01
N GLY A 37 11.06 27.71 2.22
CA GLY A 37 9.96 28.64 2.50
C GLY A 37 10.21 30.05 1.93
N HIS A 38 9.71 31.07 2.61
CA HIS A 38 9.83 32.46 2.14
C HIS A 38 11.16 33.15 2.47
N THR A 39 12.01 32.52 3.28
CA THR A 39 13.33 33.03 3.66
C THR A 39 14.38 31.95 3.49
N ASP A 40 15.62 32.34 3.28
CA ASP A 40 16.76 31.43 3.37
C ASP A 40 16.80 30.73 4.74
N ARG A 41 17.22 29.48 4.75
CA ARG A 41 17.38 28.66 5.96
C ARG A 41 18.66 27.85 5.89
N ASP A 42 19.29 27.67 7.05
CA ASP A 42 20.37 26.70 7.22
C ASP A 42 19.77 25.38 7.70
N VAL A 43 19.92 24.34 6.88
CA VAL A 43 19.57 22.96 7.22
C VAL A 43 20.82 22.30 7.79
N ASN A 44 20.70 21.65 8.95
CA ASN A 44 21.83 20.97 9.58
C ASN A 44 22.01 19.55 9.02
N PHE A 45 20.91 18.83 8.82
CA PHE A 45 20.89 17.51 8.19
C PHE A 45 19.48 17.10 7.79
N ILE A 46 19.42 16.08 6.94
CA ILE A 46 18.23 15.26 6.69
C ILE A 46 18.52 13.85 7.18
N GLU A 47 17.59 13.28 7.93
CA GLU A 47 17.66 11.92 8.45
C GLU A 47 16.41 11.13 8.08
N LEU A 48 16.59 9.85 7.77
CA LEU A 48 15.52 8.89 7.56
C LEU A 48 15.50 7.89 8.71
N ALA A 49 14.31 7.47 9.11
CA ALA A 49 14.11 6.38 10.06
C ALA A 49 13.05 5.41 9.53
N LEU A 50 13.22 4.11 9.76
CA LEU A 50 12.08 3.20 9.66
C LEU A 50 11.19 3.41 10.89
N THR A 51 9.89 3.26 10.69
CA THR A 51 8.87 3.36 11.73
C THR A 51 8.04 2.09 11.74
N ALA A 52 7.66 1.65 12.93
CA ALA A 52 6.75 0.55 13.16
C ALA A 52 5.71 0.97 14.18
N ARG A 53 4.44 0.61 13.97
CA ARG A 53 3.41 0.76 15.01
C ARG A 53 3.40 -0.52 15.85
N VAL A 54 3.64 -0.37 17.14
CA VAL A 54 3.87 -1.46 18.09
C VAL A 54 2.85 -1.36 19.22
N GLU A 55 2.27 -2.48 19.59
CA GLU A 55 1.39 -2.64 20.74
C GLU A 55 2.22 -2.73 22.03
N VAL A 56 1.86 -1.92 23.01
CA VAL A 56 2.52 -1.82 24.30
C VAL A 56 1.50 -2.18 25.37
N GLU A 57 1.72 -3.32 26.01
CA GLU A 57 0.97 -3.73 27.18
C GLU A 57 1.57 -3.08 28.44
N THR A 58 0.68 -2.61 29.32
CA THR A 58 0.99 -2.13 30.67
C THR A 58 0.00 -2.75 31.64
N ASP A 59 0.34 -2.80 32.94
CA ASP A 59 -0.48 -3.43 33.98
C ASP A 59 -1.97 -2.98 33.97
N ASP A 60 -2.26 -1.78 33.46
CA ASP A 60 -3.60 -1.16 33.46
C ASP A 60 -4.20 -0.90 32.06
N SER A 61 -3.45 -1.09 30.96
CA SER A 61 -3.96 -0.84 29.59
C SER A 61 -3.03 -1.31 28.46
N GLU A 62 -3.59 -1.57 27.29
CA GLU A 62 -2.88 -1.70 26.03
C GLU A 62 -3.01 -0.42 25.19
N TYR A 63 -1.90 0.02 24.59
CA TYR A 63 -1.91 1.12 23.64
C TYR A 63 -0.89 0.92 22.53
N ASN A 64 -1.08 1.65 21.43
CA ASN A 64 -0.17 1.59 20.29
C ASN A 64 0.84 2.75 20.32
N ALA A 65 2.11 2.44 20.11
CA ALA A 65 3.21 3.41 20.00
C ALA A 65 3.91 3.32 18.65
N ASN A 66 4.29 4.47 18.06
CA ASN A 66 5.18 4.49 16.90
C ASN A 66 6.62 4.40 17.37
N VAL A 67 7.32 3.34 16.98
CA VAL A 67 8.74 3.11 17.28
C VAL A 67 9.57 3.40 16.04
N GLU A 68 10.58 4.26 16.19
CA GLU A 68 11.59 4.49 15.16
C GLU A 68 12.77 3.53 15.32
N PHE A 69 13.24 2.96 14.22
CA PHE A 69 14.39 2.08 14.17
C PHE A 69 15.19 2.32 12.88
N ASN A 70 16.43 1.85 12.85
CA ASN A 70 17.31 1.95 11.68
C ASN A 70 17.43 3.38 11.10
N LYS A 71 17.84 4.32 11.96
CA LYS A 71 18.03 5.72 11.59
C LYS A 71 19.28 5.91 10.72
N ARG A 72 19.18 6.71 9.67
CA ARG A 72 20.27 7.03 8.74
C ARG A 72 20.23 8.48 8.32
N ARG A 73 21.32 9.21 8.59
CA ARG A 73 21.54 10.56 8.06
C ARG A 73 21.88 10.47 6.57
N ILE A 74 21.14 11.21 5.73
CA ILE A 74 21.29 11.20 4.26
C ILE A 74 21.88 12.50 3.71
N SER A 75 21.96 13.56 4.52
CA SER A 75 22.66 14.80 4.16
C SER A 75 23.46 15.38 5.33
N GLY A 76 24.51 16.13 4.98
CA GLY A 76 25.15 17.08 5.90
C GLY A 76 24.46 18.45 5.88
N PRO A 77 25.09 19.48 6.47
CA PRO A 77 24.52 20.82 6.49
C PRO A 77 24.56 21.48 5.12
N PHE A 78 23.51 22.22 4.78
CA PHE A 78 23.42 23.01 3.56
C PHE A 78 22.53 24.23 3.74
N ARG A 79 22.73 25.24 2.90
CA ARG A 79 21.88 26.43 2.87
C ARG A 79 20.77 26.24 1.85
N LEU A 80 19.53 26.32 2.31
CA LEU A 80 18.33 26.24 1.50
C LEU A 80 17.80 27.66 1.25
N ALA A 81 17.98 28.15 0.02
CA ALA A 81 17.47 29.46 -0.37
C ALA A 81 15.93 29.49 -0.39
N ALA A 82 15.35 30.67 -0.18
CA ALA A 82 13.90 30.86 -0.25
C ALA A 82 13.30 30.33 -1.58
N GLY A 83 12.26 29.50 -1.50
CA GLY A 83 11.60 28.88 -2.66
C GLY A 83 12.41 27.85 -3.44
N ALA A 84 13.68 27.62 -3.10
CA ALA A 84 14.54 26.67 -3.81
C ALA A 84 14.09 25.23 -3.58
N ARG A 85 14.21 24.39 -4.60
CA ARG A 85 13.99 22.95 -4.51
C ARG A 85 15.33 22.24 -4.44
N PHE A 86 15.49 21.35 -3.46
CA PHE A 86 16.71 20.61 -3.22
C PHE A 86 16.38 19.11 -3.06
N PRO A 87 16.46 18.32 -4.16
CA PRO A 87 16.25 16.89 -4.10
C PRO A 87 17.50 16.18 -3.57
N VAL A 88 17.31 15.25 -2.63
CA VAL A 88 18.36 14.42 -2.03
C VAL A 88 18.06 12.95 -2.26
N PRO A 89 18.72 12.28 -3.23
CA PRO A 89 18.55 10.85 -3.42
C PRO A 89 19.11 10.08 -2.22
N PHE A 90 18.49 8.96 -1.87
CA PHE A 90 18.93 8.13 -0.76
C PHE A 90 18.85 6.63 -1.06
N THR A 91 19.62 5.88 -0.27
CA THR A 91 19.45 4.45 -0.06
C THR A 91 19.29 4.17 1.42
N LEU A 92 18.44 3.22 1.79
CA LEU A 92 18.18 2.82 3.17
C LEU A 92 18.17 1.29 3.24
N ASP A 93 19.15 0.72 3.93
CA ASP A 93 19.28 -0.73 4.10
C ASP A 93 18.20 -1.23 5.07
N ILE A 94 17.46 -2.27 4.70
CA ILE A 94 16.39 -2.83 5.53
C ILE A 94 16.98 -3.92 6.44
N PRO A 95 16.82 -3.83 7.77
CA PRO A 95 17.29 -4.87 8.68
C PRO A 95 16.72 -6.25 8.34
N TRP A 96 17.50 -7.30 8.55
CA TRP A 96 17.03 -8.68 8.35
C TRP A 96 15.83 -9.05 9.22
N GLU A 97 15.67 -8.40 10.37
CA GLU A 97 14.52 -8.59 11.28
C GLU A 97 13.40 -7.57 11.07
N ALA A 98 13.46 -6.76 10.02
CA ALA A 98 12.37 -5.84 9.73
C ALA A 98 11.07 -6.64 9.54
N PRO A 99 9.97 -6.25 10.20
CA PRO A 99 8.76 -7.06 10.20
C PRO A 99 8.12 -7.02 8.82
N PHE A 100 7.77 -8.19 8.29
CA PHE A 100 7.09 -8.27 7.02
C PHE A 100 5.60 -7.98 7.21
N ASN A 101 5.03 -7.16 6.35
CA ASN A 101 3.60 -6.89 6.32
C ASN A 101 2.93 -7.48 5.08
N VAL A 102 3.65 -8.25 4.26
CA VAL A 102 3.09 -9.00 3.15
C VAL A 102 3.66 -10.42 3.14
N VAL A 103 2.80 -11.44 3.11
CA VAL A 103 3.21 -12.87 3.00
C VAL A 103 2.24 -13.61 2.08
N ALA A 104 2.76 -14.42 1.14
CA ALA A 104 1.96 -15.14 0.14
C ALA A 104 0.94 -14.22 -0.60
N GLY A 105 1.33 -12.97 -0.84
CA GLY A 105 0.47 -11.94 -1.43
C GLY A 105 -0.66 -11.40 -0.54
N THR A 106 -0.70 -11.78 0.73
CA THR A 106 -1.64 -11.25 1.75
C THR A 106 -0.95 -10.18 2.57
N THR A 107 -1.60 -9.03 2.77
CA THR A 107 -1.10 -7.96 3.63
C THR A 107 -1.61 -8.11 5.06
N PHE A 108 -0.72 -8.00 6.04
CA PHE A 108 -1.11 -7.92 7.45
C PHE A 108 -1.50 -6.48 7.80
N HIS A 109 -2.77 -6.28 8.18
CA HIS A 109 -3.27 -4.97 8.57
C HIS A 109 -2.78 -4.51 9.95
N GLY A 110 -2.42 -5.46 10.83
CA GLY A 110 -1.82 -5.22 12.14
C GLY A 110 -0.38 -4.70 12.06
N VAL A 111 0.38 -5.13 11.04
CA VAL A 111 1.78 -4.72 10.84
C VAL A 111 1.87 -3.45 9.99
N ARG A 112 2.04 -2.29 10.64
CA ARG A 112 2.25 -1.00 9.97
C ARG A 112 3.70 -0.55 10.06
N VAL A 113 4.35 -0.46 8.90
CA VAL A 113 5.72 0.04 8.75
C VAL A 113 5.81 1.17 7.72
N GLY A 114 6.76 2.07 7.90
CA GLY A 114 7.01 3.17 6.97
C GLY A 114 8.35 3.85 7.15
N VAL A 115 8.69 4.76 6.26
CA VAL A 115 9.86 5.64 6.34
C VAL A 115 9.41 7.00 6.86
N ARG A 116 10.09 7.51 7.88
CA ARG A 116 9.93 8.87 8.36
C ARG A 116 11.14 9.70 7.94
N THR A 117 10.86 10.92 7.51
CA THR A 117 11.89 11.92 7.21
C THR A 117 11.93 13.00 8.27
N GLU A 118 13.12 13.27 8.77
CA GLU A 118 13.41 14.35 9.71
C GLU A 118 14.28 15.39 9.01
N LEU A 119 13.78 16.62 8.95
CA LEU A 119 14.51 17.78 8.47
C LEU A 119 14.86 18.67 9.66
N ASP A 120 16.14 18.70 10.04
CA ASP A 120 16.62 19.57 11.11
C ASP A 120 17.03 20.93 10.54
N ILE A 121 16.19 21.93 10.80
CA ILE A 121 16.45 23.32 10.45
C ILE A 121 16.85 24.02 11.75
N ALA A 122 17.90 24.85 11.72
CA ALA A 122 18.38 25.55 12.91
C ALA A 122 17.22 26.23 13.68
N ARG A 123 16.80 25.60 14.80
CA ARG A 123 15.71 25.99 15.74
C ARG A 123 14.29 25.42 15.50
N SER A 124 14.07 24.50 14.56
CA SER A 124 12.80 23.79 14.41
C SER A 124 12.99 22.42 13.72
N VAL A 125 12.48 21.36 14.34
CA VAL A 125 12.40 20.04 13.70
C VAL A 125 11.06 19.96 12.98
N ASP A 126 11.08 19.91 11.64
CA ASP A 126 9.89 19.52 10.87
C ASP A 126 9.91 18.00 10.74
N LYS A 127 8.96 17.35 11.41
CA LYS A 127 8.78 15.91 11.31
C LYS A 127 7.86 15.70 10.13
N GLY A 128 8.45 15.31 8.99
CA GLY A 128 7.72 14.98 7.78
C GLY A 128 6.68 13.89 7.99
N ASP A 129 5.93 13.65 6.93
CA ASP A 129 5.02 12.53 6.79
C ASP A 129 5.75 11.17 6.89
N VAL A 130 4.95 10.11 7.05
CA VAL A 130 5.45 8.73 7.10
C VAL A 130 4.99 8.03 5.83
N ASP A 131 5.95 7.65 5.00
CA ASP A 131 5.71 6.88 3.77
C ASP A 131 5.60 5.41 4.10
N GLN A 132 4.41 4.84 3.94
CA GLN A 132 4.20 3.42 4.17
C GLN A 132 4.99 2.57 3.16
N ILE A 133 5.58 1.48 3.66
CA ILE A 133 6.33 0.52 2.84
C ILE A 133 5.72 -0.88 2.95
N GLN A 134 5.97 -1.69 1.94
CA GLN A 134 5.63 -3.11 1.91
C GLN A 134 6.92 -3.92 2.11
N ILE A 135 7.08 -4.49 3.30
CA ILE A 135 8.13 -5.46 3.59
C ILE A 135 7.58 -6.84 3.28
N LEU A 136 8.09 -7.45 2.21
CA LEU A 136 7.69 -8.77 1.74
C LEU A 136 8.37 -9.85 2.60
N ALA A 137 7.62 -10.87 3.01
CA ALA A 137 8.16 -12.03 3.70
C ALA A 137 9.25 -12.68 2.85
N LEU A 138 10.36 -13.06 3.47
CA LEU A 138 11.39 -13.86 2.81
C LEU A 138 10.79 -15.20 2.35
N PRO A 139 11.30 -15.81 1.26
CA PRO A 139 10.83 -17.13 0.81
C PRO A 139 10.82 -18.18 1.93
N ALA A 140 11.83 -18.15 2.82
CA ALA A 140 11.89 -19.04 3.97
C ALA A 140 10.77 -18.78 4.99
N GLN A 141 10.44 -17.52 5.28
CA GLN A 141 9.34 -17.15 6.18
C GLN A 141 8.00 -17.59 5.58
N GLU A 142 7.79 -17.31 4.30
CA GLU A 142 6.59 -17.75 3.56
C GLU A 142 6.46 -19.27 3.54
N ARG A 143 7.56 -20.02 3.36
CA ARG A 143 7.54 -21.48 3.40
C ARG A 143 7.06 -22.03 4.74
N ILE A 144 7.49 -21.43 5.86
CA ILE A 144 7.03 -21.84 7.19
C ILE A 144 5.55 -21.50 7.41
N VAL A 145 5.14 -20.28 7.05
CA VAL A 145 3.72 -19.85 7.16
C VAL A 145 2.80 -20.75 6.34
N THR A 146 3.20 -21.09 5.11
CA THR A 146 2.43 -21.99 4.23
C THR A 146 2.43 -23.44 4.71
N ALA A 147 3.53 -23.93 5.28
CA ALA A 147 3.58 -25.27 5.87
C ALA A 147 2.61 -25.44 7.05
N PHE A 148 2.37 -24.39 7.85
CA PHE A 148 1.33 -24.42 8.87
C PHE A 148 -0.07 -24.59 8.28
N ALA A 149 -0.34 -23.94 7.14
CA ALA A 149 -1.59 -24.11 6.41
C ALA A 149 -1.74 -25.54 5.84
N GLU A 150 -0.65 -26.14 5.35
CA GLU A 150 -0.63 -27.55 4.88
C GLU A 150 -1.03 -28.55 5.98
N ILE A 151 -0.66 -28.28 7.24
CA ILE A 151 -1.08 -29.09 8.39
C ILE A 151 -2.38 -28.60 9.04
N GLY A 152 -3.13 -27.71 8.37
CA GLY A 152 -4.50 -27.35 8.72
C GLY A 152 -4.68 -26.18 9.68
N PHE A 153 -3.61 -25.49 10.09
CA PHE A 153 -3.77 -24.19 10.77
C PHE A 153 -4.29 -23.14 9.78
N ARG A 154 -4.96 -22.11 10.29
CA ARG A 154 -5.42 -21.00 9.45
C ARG A 154 -4.80 -19.71 9.95
N LEU A 155 -4.13 -18.99 9.07
CA LEU A 155 -3.55 -17.69 9.37
C LEU A 155 -4.66 -16.74 9.87
N LYS A 156 -4.48 -16.20 11.07
CA LYS A 156 -5.41 -15.28 11.73
C LYS A 156 -4.99 -13.83 11.46
N GLY A 157 -3.71 -13.52 11.65
CA GLY A 157 -3.20 -12.17 11.54
C GLY A 157 -1.73 -12.07 11.93
N SER A 158 -1.30 -10.83 12.13
CA SER A 158 0.02 -10.55 12.68
C SER A 158 0.05 -9.13 13.23
N ASP A 159 0.68 -8.98 14.38
CA ASP A 159 0.85 -7.72 15.09
C ASP A 159 2.31 -7.56 15.54
N LEU A 160 2.65 -6.35 15.98
CA LEU A 160 3.97 -6.02 16.50
C LEU A 160 3.87 -5.73 17.99
N GLU A 161 4.59 -6.49 18.79
CA GLU A 161 4.54 -6.35 20.24
C GLU A 161 5.81 -5.73 20.81
N ARG A 162 5.63 -4.93 21.86
CA ARG A 162 6.74 -4.33 22.59
C ARG A 162 7.48 -5.39 23.39
N GLY A 163 8.75 -5.57 23.09
CA GLY A 163 9.58 -6.54 23.79
C GLY A 163 10.81 -6.89 22.98
N ARG A 164 11.61 -7.85 23.46
CA ARG A 164 12.83 -8.24 22.76
C ARG A 164 13.00 -9.74 22.78
N LEU A 165 13.00 -10.34 21.58
CA LEU A 165 13.33 -11.74 21.42
C LEU A 165 14.84 -11.95 21.58
N SER A 166 15.22 -13.08 22.18
CA SER A 166 16.63 -13.46 22.28
C SER A 166 17.28 -13.55 20.90
N GLY A 167 18.38 -12.82 20.72
CA GLY A 167 19.11 -12.73 19.45
C GLY A 167 18.62 -11.63 18.49
N SER A 168 17.58 -10.88 18.84
CA SER A 168 17.07 -9.74 18.08
C SER A 168 17.71 -8.40 18.51
N PRO A 169 18.04 -7.48 17.58
CA PRO A 169 18.43 -6.12 17.92
C PRO A 169 17.24 -5.16 18.11
N LEU A 170 16.03 -5.55 17.70
CA LEU A 170 14.87 -4.67 17.72
C LEU A 170 14.20 -4.62 19.11
N PRO A 171 13.61 -3.47 19.49
CA PRO A 171 12.91 -3.30 20.76
C PRO A 171 11.43 -3.72 20.68
N PHE A 172 11.05 -4.45 19.63
CA PHE A 172 9.75 -5.07 19.41
C PHE A 172 9.96 -6.35 18.59
N TYR A 173 8.95 -7.20 18.49
CA TYR A 173 8.96 -8.37 17.60
C TYR A 173 7.62 -8.53 16.91
N GLN A 174 7.63 -9.30 15.81
CA GLN A 174 6.43 -9.65 15.07
C GLN A 174 5.89 -10.99 15.55
N GLU A 175 4.60 -11.04 15.84
CA GLU A 175 3.86 -12.27 16.06
C GLU A 175 3.00 -12.58 14.86
N VAL A 176 3.09 -13.80 14.34
CA VAL A 176 2.19 -14.30 13.30
C VAL A 176 1.26 -15.32 13.94
N GLU A 177 -0.03 -15.03 13.95
CA GLU A 177 -1.02 -15.79 14.69
C GLU A 177 -1.79 -16.74 13.80
N PHE A 178 -2.13 -17.90 14.34
CA PHE A 178 -2.87 -18.93 13.66
C PHE A 178 -4.01 -19.48 14.52
N HIS A 179 -5.18 -19.60 13.91
CA HIS A 179 -6.22 -20.45 14.45
C HIS A 179 -5.80 -21.93 14.40
N PRO A 180 -6.10 -22.69 15.46
CA PRO A 180 -5.65 -24.07 15.59
C PRO A 180 -6.27 -24.96 14.50
N ALA A 181 -5.45 -25.90 14.01
CA ALA A 181 -5.92 -26.92 13.09
C ALA A 181 -6.98 -27.83 13.76
N PRO A 182 -7.92 -28.43 12.99
CA PRO A 182 -8.98 -29.27 13.54
C PRO A 182 -8.49 -30.38 14.49
N GLN A 183 -7.35 -31.00 14.19
CA GLN A 183 -6.75 -32.06 15.00
C GLN A 183 -6.13 -31.57 16.32
N PHE A 184 -5.88 -30.26 16.46
CA PHE A 184 -5.34 -29.65 17.68
C PHE A 184 -6.43 -28.93 18.51
N ARG A 185 -7.70 -28.96 18.07
CA ARG A 185 -8.82 -28.36 18.80
C ARG A 185 -8.91 -28.94 20.22
N GLY A 186 -9.01 -28.05 21.20
CA GLY A 186 -9.08 -28.39 22.62
C GLY A 186 -7.73 -28.62 23.30
N GLN A 187 -6.62 -28.63 22.55
CA GLN A 187 -5.25 -28.67 23.10
C GLN A 187 -4.49 -27.36 22.86
N VAL A 188 -4.81 -26.67 21.76
CA VAL A 188 -4.25 -25.39 21.33
C VAL A 188 -5.40 -24.40 21.17
N ASN A 189 -5.34 -23.26 21.85
CA ASN A 189 -6.27 -22.16 21.64
C ASN A 189 -5.82 -21.30 20.45
N GLU A 190 -4.52 -20.97 20.46
CA GLU A 190 -3.83 -20.10 19.52
C GLU A 190 -2.42 -20.65 19.32
N LEU A 191 -1.92 -20.55 18.08
CA LEU A 191 -0.50 -20.74 17.79
C LEU A 191 0.06 -19.40 17.32
N GLU A 192 1.13 -18.97 17.96
CA GLU A 192 1.91 -17.81 17.55
C GLU A 192 3.27 -18.26 17.02
N VAL A 193 3.71 -17.59 15.97
CA VAL A 193 4.98 -17.85 15.30
C VAL A 193 5.75 -16.54 15.19
N LYS A 194 6.96 -16.54 15.76
CA LYS A 194 7.87 -15.38 15.75
C LYS A 194 9.15 -15.74 15.00
N PHE A 195 9.70 -14.79 14.25
CA PHE A 195 10.90 -14.99 13.43
C PHE A 195 12.06 -14.09 13.87
N VAL A 196 13.22 -14.68 14.17
CA VAL A 196 14.48 -13.94 14.40
C VAL A 196 15.40 -14.20 13.22
N THR A 197 15.45 -13.25 12.29
CA THR A 197 15.97 -13.44 10.94
C THR A 197 17.37 -12.87 10.77
N ARG A 198 18.24 -13.59 10.08
CA ARG A 198 19.64 -13.24 9.75
C ARG A 198 19.86 -13.37 8.25
N SER A 199 21.06 -13.09 7.76
CA SER A 199 21.36 -13.11 6.32
C SER A 199 21.33 -14.49 5.67
N ASN A 200 21.51 -15.57 6.45
CA ASN A 200 21.59 -16.94 5.93
C ASN A 200 20.67 -17.93 6.64
N SER A 201 19.97 -17.50 7.70
CA SER A 201 19.15 -18.37 8.52
C SER A 201 18.12 -17.54 9.29
N MET A 202 17.11 -18.20 9.82
CA MET A 202 16.20 -17.60 10.78
C MET A 202 15.93 -18.59 11.93
N ASP A 203 15.74 -18.07 13.13
CA ASP A 203 15.12 -18.85 14.19
C ASP A 203 13.61 -18.67 14.14
N VAL A 204 12.88 -19.77 14.22
CA VAL A 204 11.43 -19.81 14.36
C VAL A 204 11.13 -20.14 15.82
N VAL A 205 10.35 -19.29 16.46
CA VAL A 205 9.87 -19.49 17.83
C VAL A 205 8.37 -19.73 17.76
N LEU A 206 7.94 -20.89 18.23
CA LEU A 206 6.54 -21.29 18.34
C LEU A 206 6.09 -21.11 19.78
N GLU A 207 4.88 -20.60 19.95
CA GLU A 207 4.23 -20.43 21.22
C GLU A 207 2.77 -20.88 21.13
N ILE A 208 2.32 -21.61 22.16
CA ILE A 208 0.97 -22.18 22.21
C ILE A 208 0.32 -21.74 23.50
N ASP A 209 -0.77 -20.98 23.37
CA ASP A 209 -1.71 -20.76 24.47
C ASP A 209 -2.60 -22.01 24.67
N ARG A 210 -2.78 -22.41 25.94
CA ARG A 210 -3.62 -23.53 26.33
C ARG A 210 -4.76 -23.10 27.23
N ARG A 211 -5.89 -23.78 27.08
CA ARG A 211 -6.95 -23.77 28.08
C ARG A 211 -6.47 -24.42 29.38
N SER A 212 -6.32 -23.64 30.45
CA SER A 212 -6.04 -24.15 31.79
C SER A 212 -7.12 -23.68 32.77
N LEU A 213 -7.70 -24.62 33.50
CA LEU A 213 -8.60 -24.34 34.64
C LEU A 213 -7.84 -23.81 35.87
N PHE A 214 -6.50 -23.68 35.81
CA PHE A 214 -5.64 -23.28 36.94
C PHE A 214 -4.45 -22.37 36.54
N GLY A 215 -4.57 -21.59 35.45
CA GLY A 215 -3.57 -20.60 35.00
C GLY A 215 -2.82 -20.98 33.71
N SER A 216 -2.59 -20.00 32.83
CA SER A 216 -1.85 -20.20 31.56
C SER A 216 -0.40 -20.59 31.84
N SER A 217 0.13 -21.56 31.08
CA SER A 217 1.57 -21.79 31.01
C SER A 217 1.96 -21.75 29.54
N ASP A 218 2.60 -20.66 29.12
CA ASP A 218 3.05 -20.51 27.75
C ASP A 218 4.21 -21.48 27.52
N LYS A 219 4.01 -22.43 26.61
CA LYS A 219 5.08 -23.35 26.23
C LYS A 219 5.63 -22.93 24.89
N THR A 220 6.91 -22.59 24.89
CA THR A 220 7.62 -22.18 23.68
C THR A 220 8.54 -23.29 23.16
N ASN A 221 8.78 -23.28 21.85
CA ASN A 221 9.82 -24.07 21.22
C ASN A 221 10.53 -23.24 20.16
N ARG A 222 11.85 -23.32 20.09
CA ARG A 222 12.67 -22.59 19.12
C ARG A 222 13.51 -23.55 18.29
N PHE A 223 13.57 -23.31 16.98
CA PHE A 223 14.44 -24.04 16.06
C PHE A 223 14.95 -23.14 14.94
N THR A 224 16.08 -23.53 14.35
CA THR A 224 16.74 -22.75 13.29
C THR A 224 16.43 -23.33 11.92
N VAL A 225 16.12 -22.45 10.98
CA VAL A 225 15.90 -22.75 9.56
C VAL A 225 17.06 -22.15 8.76
N ASP A 226 17.79 -23.02 8.07
CA ASP A 226 18.84 -22.61 7.13
C ASP A 226 18.22 -22.35 5.76
N PHE A 227 18.44 -21.14 5.20
CA PHE A 227 17.88 -20.74 3.91
C PHE A 227 18.38 -21.59 2.76
N ALA A 228 19.56 -22.21 2.86
CA ALA A 228 20.09 -23.09 1.83
C ALA A 228 19.37 -24.45 1.74
N THR A 229 18.63 -24.83 2.78
CA THR A 229 17.96 -26.15 2.85
C THR A 229 16.44 -26.06 2.93
N VAL A 230 15.89 -24.86 3.05
CA VAL A 230 14.46 -24.64 3.34
C VAL A 230 13.55 -25.30 2.30
N ASP A 231 13.90 -25.29 1.01
CA ASP A 231 13.06 -25.87 -0.04
C ASP A 231 13.18 -27.40 -0.17
N HIS A 232 14.04 -28.03 0.63
CA HIS A 232 14.33 -29.47 0.56
C HIS A 232 13.85 -30.26 1.78
N GLN A 233 13.16 -29.60 2.72
CA GLN A 233 12.62 -30.22 3.93
C GLN A 233 11.12 -30.49 3.83
N ASP A 234 10.67 -31.59 4.42
CA ASP A 234 9.26 -31.88 4.67
C ASP A 234 8.78 -31.07 5.88
N TRP A 235 8.46 -29.80 5.64
CA TRP A 235 8.03 -28.90 6.68
C TRP A 235 6.76 -29.34 7.43
N PRO A 236 5.72 -29.90 6.77
CA PRO A 236 4.59 -30.51 7.50
C PRO A 236 5.03 -31.52 8.57
N SER A 237 5.94 -32.44 8.26
CA SER A 237 6.46 -33.39 9.26
C SER A 237 7.26 -32.69 10.35
N VAL A 238 8.19 -31.80 9.96
CA VAL A 238 9.05 -31.07 10.90
C VAL A 238 8.22 -30.25 11.89
N LEU A 239 7.24 -29.50 11.40
CA LEU A 239 6.37 -28.67 12.25
C LEU A 239 5.51 -29.52 13.18
N ASN A 240 4.97 -30.65 12.72
CA ASN A 240 4.25 -31.58 13.59
C ASN A 240 5.14 -32.11 14.73
N ASP A 241 6.41 -32.45 14.46
CA ASP A 241 7.35 -32.90 15.49
C ASP A 241 7.68 -31.80 16.51
N HIS A 242 7.76 -30.54 16.07
CA HIS A 242 7.94 -29.40 16.96
C HIS A 242 6.70 -29.13 17.82
N LEU A 243 5.50 -29.13 17.23
CA LEU A 243 4.24 -28.99 17.95
C LEU A 243 4.03 -30.13 18.98
N ALA A 244 4.35 -31.37 18.61
CA ALA A 244 4.28 -32.52 19.51
C ALA A 244 5.20 -32.36 20.73
N ARG A 245 6.41 -31.81 20.55
CA ARG A 245 7.34 -31.51 21.66
C ARG A 245 6.79 -30.43 22.61
N ILE A 246 6.16 -29.38 22.08
CA ILE A 246 5.51 -28.33 22.89
C ILE A 246 4.38 -28.94 23.73
N MET A 247 3.57 -29.83 23.14
CA MET A 247 2.43 -30.47 23.79
C MET A 247 2.82 -31.58 24.79
N GLY A 248 3.85 -32.37 24.48
CA GLY A 248 4.10 -33.67 25.10
C GLY A 248 4.89 -33.71 26.42
N GLY A 249 5.57 -32.65 26.85
CA GLY A 249 6.20 -32.60 28.19
C GLY A 249 7.13 -33.77 28.59
N GLY A 250 7.70 -34.52 27.64
CA GLY A 250 8.52 -35.70 27.92
C GLY A 250 9.72 -35.83 26.98
N SER A 251 10.90 -36.08 27.55
CA SER A 251 12.17 -36.33 26.86
C SER A 251 12.03 -37.40 25.76
N PHE A 252 12.34 -37.02 24.53
CA PHE A 252 12.92 -37.92 23.54
C PHE A 252 14.23 -37.29 23.06
N GLY A 253 15.31 -37.59 23.79
CA GLY A 253 16.66 -37.38 23.31
C GLY A 253 16.97 -38.45 22.26
N GLY A 254 17.10 -38.03 21.00
CA GLY A 254 17.54 -38.89 19.92
C GLY A 254 17.78 -38.08 18.66
N SER A 255 19.05 -37.92 18.28
CA SER A 255 19.42 -37.47 16.94
C SER A 255 18.79 -38.39 15.90
N VAL A 256 17.89 -37.88 15.06
CA VAL A 256 17.33 -38.70 13.98
C VAL A 256 18.13 -38.46 12.72
N SER A 257 19.16 -39.30 12.54
CA SER A 257 19.65 -39.66 11.22
C SER A 257 18.65 -40.63 10.57
N ARG A 258 18.15 -40.23 9.40
CA ARG A 258 17.54 -41.00 8.28
C ARG A 258 16.99 -42.41 8.57
N HIS A 259 15.72 -42.64 8.16
CA HIS A 259 15.36 -43.76 7.29
C HIS A 259 14.15 -43.39 6.42
N ALA A 260 14.26 -43.65 5.12
CA ALA A 260 13.25 -43.45 4.10
C ALA A 260 12.23 -44.60 4.05
N ALA A 261 10.95 -44.29 3.80
CA ALA A 261 9.92 -45.20 3.27
C ALA A 261 8.64 -44.42 2.85
N PRO A 262 7.71 -45.03 2.09
CA PRO A 262 7.73 -45.25 0.65
C PRO A 262 6.99 -44.15 -0.14
N VAL A 263 7.39 -43.97 -1.39
CA VAL A 263 6.84 -42.99 -2.34
C VAL A 263 5.40 -43.36 -2.74
N MET A 264 4.40 -42.53 -2.38
CA MET A 264 3.12 -42.51 -3.10
C MET A 264 3.32 -41.76 -4.42
N ASN A 265 3.08 -42.48 -5.51
CA ASN A 265 3.37 -42.05 -6.86
C ASN A 265 2.19 -41.21 -7.41
N THR A 266 2.18 -39.92 -7.07
CA THR A 266 1.39 -38.90 -7.78
C THR A 266 2.27 -37.68 -7.98
N PRO A 267 2.56 -37.25 -9.22
CA PRO A 267 3.38 -36.07 -9.45
C PRO A 267 2.63 -34.83 -8.92
N PRO A 268 3.27 -33.96 -8.13
CA PRO A 268 2.72 -32.64 -7.87
C PRO A 268 2.62 -31.85 -9.19
N PRO A 269 1.66 -30.91 -9.31
CA PRO A 269 1.59 -30.02 -10.47
C PRO A 269 2.93 -29.30 -10.64
N GLN A 270 3.44 -29.32 -11.87
CA GLN A 270 4.68 -28.63 -12.23
C GLN A 270 4.45 -27.11 -12.13
N PHE A 271 4.90 -26.51 -11.03
CA PHE A 271 5.12 -25.08 -10.97
C PHE A 271 6.33 -24.75 -11.83
N GLY A 272 6.16 -23.82 -12.78
CA GLY A 272 7.25 -23.31 -13.59
C GLY A 272 8.40 -22.85 -12.70
N GLY A 273 9.61 -23.33 -12.99
CA GLY A 273 10.77 -23.04 -12.18
C GLY A 273 11.05 -21.53 -12.09
N PRO A 274 11.66 -21.07 -10.98
CA PRO A 274 12.08 -19.67 -10.85
C PRO A 274 13.09 -19.31 -11.95
N PRO A 275 13.07 -18.06 -12.46
CA PRO A 275 14.15 -17.59 -13.33
C PRO A 275 15.50 -17.69 -12.59
N PRO A 276 16.61 -17.90 -13.31
CA PRO A 276 17.93 -18.03 -12.69
C PRO A 276 18.29 -16.78 -11.90
N ALA A 277 19.00 -16.97 -10.78
CA ALA A 277 19.54 -15.91 -9.96
C ALA A 277 20.34 -14.90 -10.80
N PRO A 278 20.23 -13.58 -10.56
CA PRO A 278 21.12 -12.61 -11.19
C PRO A 278 22.56 -12.93 -10.82
N ALA A 279 23.38 -13.22 -11.82
CA ALA A 279 24.82 -13.22 -11.67
C ALA A 279 25.27 -11.79 -11.33
N TYR A 280 25.75 -11.55 -10.12
CA TYR A 280 26.40 -10.30 -9.77
C TYR A 280 27.74 -10.20 -10.52
N GLY A 281 27.69 -9.65 -11.73
CA GLY A 281 28.86 -9.00 -12.32
C GLY A 281 29.10 -7.69 -11.58
N ALA A 282 30.32 -7.50 -11.07
CA ALA A 282 30.75 -6.20 -10.57
C ALA A 282 30.52 -5.14 -11.66
N PRO A 283 29.93 -3.97 -11.35
CA PRO A 283 29.72 -2.92 -12.34
C PRO A 283 31.07 -2.41 -12.86
N PRO A 284 31.20 -2.11 -14.17
CA PRO A 284 32.36 -1.40 -14.67
C PRO A 284 32.42 0.00 -14.05
N ALA A 285 33.62 0.43 -13.67
CA ALA A 285 33.86 1.78 -13.15
C ALA A 285 33.41 2.85 -14.17
N PRO A 286 32.77 3.95 -13.73
CA PRO A 286 32.35 5.01 -14.63
C PRO A 286 33.56 5.72 -15.28
N PRO A 287 33.50 6.10 -16.56
CA PRO A 287 34.57 6.83 -17.23
C PRO A 287 34.37 8.33 -17.01
N TYR A 288 34.71 8.84 -15.82
CA TYR A 288 34.86 10.28 -15.60
C TYR A 288 36.10 10.55 -14.75
N GLY A 289 36.89 11.53 -15.21
CA GLY A 289 38.28 11.75 -14.84
C GLY A 289 38.54 11.93 -13.34
N ALA A 290 39.80 11.68 -12.97
CA ALA A 290 40.29 11.84 -11.61
C ALA A 290 40.00 13.25 -11.05
N PRO A 291 39.45 13.37 -9.82
CA PRO A 291 39.34 14.65 -9.16
C PRO A 291 40.73 15.22 -8.81
N PRO A 292 40.90 16.55 -8.74
CA PRO A 292 42.15 17.16 -8.32
C PRO A 292 42.54 16.72 -6.91
N ALA A 293 43.82 16.38 -6.72
CA ALA A 293 44.40 16.10 -5.42
C ALA A 293 44.47 17.40 -4.60
N TYR A 294 43.54 17.58 -3.65
CA TYR A 294 43.70 18.55 -2.57
C TYR A 294 44.48 17.89 -1.44
N GLY A 295 45.62 18.49 -1.10
CA GLY A 295 46.48 18.02 -0.01
C GLY A 295 45.74 17.96 1.33
N ALA A 296 46.15 17.00 2.16
CA ALA A 296 45.60 16.81 3.49
C ALA A 296 45.75 18.08 4.34
N PRO A 297 44.66 18.62 4.93
CA PRO A 297 44.78 19.66 5.95
C PRO A 297 45.37 19.08 7.25
N PRO A 298 46.14 19.86 8.02
CA PRO A 298 46.75 19.39 9.26
C PRO A 298 45.70 19.09 10.34
N ALA A 299 46.00 18.10 11.19
CA ALA A 299 45.14 17.68 12.29
C ALA A 299 44.87 18.83 13.29
N PRO A 300 43.63 19.01 13.77
CA PRO A 300 43.36 19.96 14.84
C PRO A 300 43.92 19.43 16.17
N ALA A 301 44.74 20.25 16.83
CA ALA A 301 45.11 20.06 18.22
C ALA A 301 43.94 20.51 19.10
N TYR A 302 43.25 19.56 19.74
CA TYR A 302 42.23 19.88 20.74
C TYR A 302 42.89 20.35 22.03
N GLY A 303 42.68 21.61 22.39
CA GLY A 303 42.94 22.11 23.75
C GLY A 303 41.98 21.48 24.77
N ALA A 304 42.38 21.47 26.04
CA ALA A 304 41.61 20.89 27.13
C ALA A 304 40.20 21.51 27.25
N PRO A 305 39.17 20.71 27.58
CA PRO A 305 37.79 21.18 27.69
C PRO A 305 37.61 22.19 28.83
N PRO A 306 36.74 23.20 28.66
CA PRO A 306 36.41 24.15 29.73
C PRO A 306 35.61 23.48 30.86
N PRO A 307 35.70 24.00 32.11
CA PRO A 307 34.98 23.43 33.25
C PRO A 307 33.47 23.61 33.11
N ALA A 308 32.72 22.64 33.66
CA ALA A 308 31.27 22.57 33.61
C ALA A 308 30.60 23.79 34.29
N PRO A 309 29.48 24.30 33.75
CA PRO A 309 28.72 25.35 34.41
C PRO A 309 28.01 24.83 35.67
N ALA A 310 28.08 25.59 36.75
CA ALA A 310 27.31 25.36 37.96
C ALA A 310 25.84 25.76 37.72
N TYR A 311 24.94 24.78 37.76
CA TYR A 311 23.50 25.04 37.71
C TYR A 311 23.03 25.58 39.06
N GLY A 312 22.46 26.78 39.06
CA GLY A 312 21.77 27.35 40.22
C GLY A 312 20.49 26.56 40.54
N ALA A 313 20.05 26.65 41.81
CA ALA A 313 18.88 25.96 42.32
C ALA A 313 17.59 26.35 41.55
N PRO A 314 16.65 25.39 41.34
CA PRO A 314 15.40 25.66 40.65
C PRO A 314 14.50 26.59 41.46
N PRO A 315 13.69 27.46 40.80
CA PRO A 315 12.73 28.29 41.51
C PRO A 315 11.59 27.45 42.09
N ALA A 316 11.11 27.82 43.27
CA ALA A 316 9.94 27.23 43.91
C ALA A 316 8.67 27.58 43.11
N TYR A 317 7.92 26.57 42.71
CA TYR A 317 6.63 26.75 42.06
C TYR A 317 5.60 27.30 43.06
N GLY A 318 5.05 28.47 42.76
CA GLY A 318 3.87 28.99 43.46
C GLY A 318 2.63 28.14 43.19
N THR A 319 1.65 28.23 44.09
CA THR A 319 0.39 27.48 44.01
C THR A 319 -0.38 27.76 42.72
N PRO A 320 -1.04 26.74 42.13
CA PRO A 320 -1.79 26.89 40.89
C PRO A 320 -3.02 27.81 41.07
N PRO A 321 -3.40 28.58 40.03
CA PRO A 321 -4.60 29.41 40.07
C PRO A 321 -5.89 28.56 40.08
N PRO A 322 -6.99 29.07 40.67
CA PRO A 322 -8.25 28.34 40.73
C PRO A 322 -8.90 28.18 39.34
N ALA A 323 -9.63 27.07 39.18
CA ALA A 323 -10.30 26.69 37.94
C ALA A 323 -11.36 27.74 37.52
N PRO A 324 -11.57 27.97 36.21
CA PRO A 324 -12.61 28.86 35.74
C PRO A 324 -13.99 28.24 35.98
N ALA A 325 -14.91 29.05 36.54
CA ALA A 325 -16.31 28.69 36.68
C ALA A 325 -16.99 28.79 35.31
N TYR A 326 -17.37 27.65 34.73
CA TYR A 326 -18.21 27.61 33.54
C TYR A 326 -19.66 27.88 33.96
N GLY A 327 -20.27 28.92 33.37
CA GLY A 327 -21.71 29.17 33.49
C GLY A 327 -22.54 28.03 32.91
N THR A 328 -23.82 27.96 33.29
CA THR A 328 -24.75 26.93 32.81
C THR A 328 -24.92 26.98 31.29
N PRO A 329 -24.95 25.83 30.60
CA PRO A 329 -25.11 25.79 29.15
C PRO A 329 -26.51 26.28 28.73
N PRO A 330 -26.65 26.93 27.56
CA PRO A 330 -27.94 27.37 27.06
C PRO A 330 -28.84 26.17 26.70
N PRO A 331 -30.18 26.31 26.80
CA PRO A 331 -31.11 25.25 26.46
C PRO A 331 -31.08 24.89 24.97
N ALA A 332 -31.30 23.61 24.68
CA ALA A 332 -31.31 23.08 23.32
C ALA A 332 -32.40 23.73 22.44
N PRO A 333 -32.15 23.93 21.13
CA PRO A 333 -33.16 24.45 20.22
C PRO A 333 -34.29 23.41 20.05
N ALA A 334 -35.53 23.89 20.15
CA ALA A 334 -36.72 23.09 19.86
C ALA A 334 -36.83 22.89 18.35
N TYR A 335 -36.57 21.66 17.88
CA TYR A 335 -36.87 21.27 16.51
C TYR A 335 -38.39 21.08 16.38
N GLY A 336 -39.00 21.83 15.45
CA GLY A 336 -40.40 21.62 15.06
C GLY A 336 -40.60 20.22 14.46
N THR A 337 -41.85 19.76 14.48
CA THR A 337 -42.25 18.46 13.93
C THR A 337 -41.84 18.31 12.46
N PRO A 338 -41.27 17.17 12.05
CA PRO A 338 -40.90 16.93 10.66
C PRO A 338 -42.13 16.91 9.74
N PRO A 339 -42.01 17.37 8.48
CA PRO A 339 -43.10 17.31 7.51
C PRO A 339 -43.46 15.86 7.17
N PRO A 340 -44.72 15.58 6.81
CA PRO A 340 -45.15 14.22 6.46
C PRO A 340 -44.47 13.72 5.18
N ALA A 341 -44.20 12.42 5.14
CA ALA A 341 -43.57 11.74 4.01
C ALA A 341 -44.39 11.91 2.71
N PRO A 342 -43.74 12.08 1.55
CA PRO A 342 -44.43 12.11 0.27
C PRO A 342 -45.05 10.74 -0.03
N ALA A 343 -46.33 10.75 -0.43
CA ALA A 343 -47.05 9.56 -0.88
C ALA A 343 -46.57 9.18 -2.28
N TYR A 344 -45.71 8.16 -2.38
CA TYR A 344 -45.42 7.53 -3.65
C TYR A 344 -46.57 6.58 -4.02
N GLY A 345 -47.12 6.77 -5.22
CA GLY A 345 -48.12 5.87 -5.78
C GLY A 345 -47.56 4.44 -5.92
N THR A 346 -48.47 3.48 -5.99
CA THR A 346 -48.15 2.06 -6.18
C THR A 346 -47.23 1.84 -7.39
N PRO A 347 -46.14 1.08 -7.27
CA PRO A 347 -45.25 0.80 -8.38
C PRO A 347 -45.96 -0.07 -9.44
N PRO A 348 -45.68 0.12 -10.74
CA PRO A 348 -46.25 -0.70 -11.80
C PRO A 348 -45.74 -2.16 -11.72
N PRO A 349 -46.52 -3.14 -12.22
CA PRO A 349 -46.15 -4.55 -12.14
C PRO A 349 -44.92 -4.85 -13.01
N ALA A 350 -44.07 -5.76 -12.50
CA ALA A 350 -42.85 -6.20 -13.17
C ALA A 350 -43.13 -6.85 -14.54
N PRO A 351 -42.30 -6.60 -15.57
CA PRO A 351 -42.43 -7.26 -16.87
C PRO A 351 -42.01 -8.74 -16.79
N ALA A 352 -42.75 -9.58 -17.51
CA ALA A 352 -42.52 -11.01 -17.61
C ALA A 352 -41.29 -11.33 -18.48
N TYR A 353 -40.28 -11.98 -17.90
CA TYR A 353 -39.13 -12.51 -18.62
C TYR A 353 -39.50 -13.80 -19.35
N ASN A 354 -39.64 -13.77 -20.67
CA ASN A 354 -39.53 -14.93 -21.57
C ASN A 354 -39.54 -14.53 -23.07
N ALA A 355 -38.69 -13.58 -23.47
CA ALA A 355 -38.37 -13.37 -24.88
C ALA A 355 -36.86 -13.58 -25.09
N PRO A 356 -36.44 -14.41 -26.06
CA PRO A 356 -35.03 -14.58 -26.38
C PRO A 356 -34.47 -13.28 -26.98
N PRO A 357 -33.20 -12.93 -26.67
CA PRO A 357 -32.60 -11.69 -27.15
C PRO A 357 -32.46 -11.68 -28.68
N PRO A 358 -32.55 -10.50 -29.32
CA PRO A 358 -32.36 -10.36 -30.75
C PRO A 358 -30.91 -10.72 -31.14
N PRO A 359 -30.67 -11.23 -32.36
CA PRO A 359 -29.33 -11.58 -32.82
C PRO A 359 -28.43 -10.34 -32.87
N ALA A 360 -27.21 -10.48 -32.35
CA ALA A 360 -26.20 -9.44 -32.33
C ALA A 360 -25.89 -8.93 -33.75
N PRO A 361 -25.75 -7.61 -33.98
CA PRO A 361 -25.29 -7.10 -35.26
C PRO A 361 -23.84 -7.52 -35.51
N GLU A 362 -23.59 -8.13 -36.68
CA GLU A 362 -22.25 -8.39 -37.17
C GLU A 362 -21.49 -7.07 -37.37
N TYR A 363 -20.50 -6.79 -36.52
CA TYR A 363 -19.49 -5.77 -36.78
C TYR A 363 -18.09 -6.32 -36.51
N ASN A 364 -17.23 -6.02 -37.49
CA ASN A 364 -15.82 -6.32 -37.72
C ASN A 364 -14.96 -6.97 -36.62
N PRO A 365 -14.01 -7.85 -37.03
CA PRO A 365 -13.15 -8.58 -36.11
C PRO A 365 -12.35 -7.63 -35.21
N ALA A 366 -12.29 -8.00 -33.93
CA ALA A 366 -11.46 -7.36 -32.94
C ALA A 366 -10.02 -7.16 -33.47
N PRO A 367 -9.39 -6.00 -33.21
CA PRO A 367 -7.97 -5.84 -33.50
C PRO A 367 -7.20 -6.96 -32.78
N PRO A 368 -6.14 -7.50 -33.40
CA PRO A 368 -5.42 -8.63 -32.83
C PRO A 368 -4.89 -8.30 -31.43
N ALA A 369 -4.99 -9.29 -30.53
CA ALA A 369 -4.50 -9.19 -29.16
C ALA A 369 -3.08 -8.61 -29.14
N ALA A 370 -2.89 -7.56 -28.35
CA ALA A 370 -1.59 -6.96 -28.13
C ALA A 370 -0.64 -8.03 -27.54
N PRO A 371 0.62 -8.11 -28.03
CA PRO A 371 1.56 -9.11 -27.53
C PRO A 371 1.90 -8.87 -26.05
N ALA A 372 2.09 -9.96 -25.33
CA ALA A 372 2.43 -9.98 -23.92
C ALA A 372 3.79 -9.29 -23.62
N ARG A 373 3.79 -8.57 -22.49
CA ARG A 373 4.92 -8.07 -21.68
C ARG A 373 6.29 -7.99 -22.37
N SER A 374 6.59 -6.81 -22.90
CA SER A 374 7.96 -6.26 -22.94
C SER A 374 7.94 -4.84 -22.36
N GLY A 375 8.72 -4.60 -21.31
CA GLY A 375 8.83 -3.31 -20.60
C GLY A 375 9.50 -2.20 -21.39
N GLN A 376 8.94 -1.82 -22.54
CA GLN A 376 9.38 -0.74 -23.42
C GLN A 376 8.16 -0.13 -24.14
N GLY A 377 7.25 0.51 -23.41
CA GLY A 377 6.21 1.37 -23.99
C GLY A 377 6.44 2.80 -23.50
N GLY A 378 6.79 3.73 -24.39
CA GLY A 378 7.23 5.09 -24.06
C GLY A 378 6.15 6.04 -23.51
N GLY A 379 5.22 5.54 -22.69
CA GLY A 379 4.23 6.32 -21.96
C GLY A 379 4.78 6.82 -20.62
N ILE A 380 4.24 7.92 -20.12
CA ILE A 380 4.66 8.50 -18.83
C ILE A 380 3.93 7.78 -17.69
N ASN A 381 4.68 7.12 -16.81
CA ASN A 381 4.13 6.61 -15.55
C ASN A 381 3.90 7.75 -14.56
N LEU A 382 2.66 7.90 -14.11
CA LEU A 382 2.22 8.94 -13.18
C LEU A 382 2.15 8.37 -11.77
N SER A 383 2.43 9.22 -10.79
CA SER A 383 2.05 8.99 -9.39
C SER A 383 0.71 9.65 -9.09
N LYS A 384 0.07 9.29 -7.97
CA LYS A 384 -1.18 9.91 -7.51
C LYS A 384 -1.07 11.45 -7.48
N GLY A 385 -2.01 12.15 -8.11
CA GLY A 385 -1.99 13.60 -8.28
C GLY A 385 -1.13 14.11 -9.45
N GLY A 386 -0.27 13.26 -10.01
CA GLY A 386 0.51 13.54 -11.21
C GLY A 386 -0.39 13.82 -12.42
N ASN A 387 0.09 14.66 -13.34
CA ASN A 387 -0.65 15.01 -14.54
C ASN A 387 0.27 15.19 -15.75
N VAL A 388 -0.29 14.97 -16.93
CA VAL A 388 0.38 15.10 -18.21
C VAL A 388 -0.47 15.95 -19.16
N ASN A 389 0.16 16.77 -20.00
CA ASN A 389 -0.52 17.44 -21.10
C ASN A 389 -0.56 16.53 -22.32
N LEU A 390 -1.73 16.03 -22.68
CA LEU A 390 -1.89 15.06 -23.76
C LEU A 390 -1.65 15.70 -25.13
N SER A 391 -2.10 16.94 -25.32
CA SER A 391 -1.87 17.72 -26.56
C SER A 391 -0.38 17.91 -26.88
N GLN A 392 0.47 17.96 -25.85
CA GLN A 392 1.92 18.08 -26.02
C GLN A 392 2.62 16.74 -26.22
N GLN A 393 2.05 15.64 -25.71
CA GLN A 393 2.60 14.30 -25.90
C GLN A 393 2.24 13.71 -27.26
N ALA A 394 1.13 14.15 -27.85
CA ALA A 394 0.66 13.73 -29.17
C ALA A 394 0.10 14.96 -29.93
N ASN A 395 0.88 15.48 -30.88
CA ASN A 395 0.46 16.60 -31.72
C ASN A 395 -0.80 16.21 -32.50
N GLY A 396 -1.87 17.01 -32.38
CA GLY A 396 -3.12 16.77 -33.08
C GLY A 396 -3.95 15.62 -32.50
N LEU A 397 -3.81 15.31 -31.20
CA LEU A 397 -4.61 14.29 -30.52
C LEU A 397 -6.10 14.58 -30.63
N THR A 398 -6.84 13.75 -31.36
CA THR A 398 -8.29 13.88 -31.57
C THR A 398 -9.10 12.92 -30.71
N ALA A 399 -8.55 11.75 -30.37
CA ALA A 399 -9.25 10.74 -29.59
C ALA A 399 -8.29 9.88 -28.75
N VAL A 400 -8.76 9.44 -27.59
CA VAL A 400 -8.05 8.55 -26.67
C VAL A 400 -8.89 7.34 -26.30
N ALA A 401 -8.22 6.24 -25.96
CA ALA A 401 -8.81 5.11 -25.26
C ALA A 401 -8.29 5.12 -23.83
N ILE A 402 -9.22 5.07 -22.89
CA ILE A 402 -8.91 4.92 -21.46
C ILE A 402 -8.99 3.43 -21.18
N GLY A 403 -7.84 2.82 -20.96
CA GLY A 403 -7.72 1.41 -20.58
C GLY A 403 -7.70 1.29 -19.07
N LEU A 404 -8.56 0.44 -18.53
CA LEU A 404 -8.58 0.09 -17.12
C LEU A 404 -8.32 -1.41 -17.00
N GLY A 405 -7.50 -1.81 -16.04
CA GLY A 405 -7.29 -3.22 -15.78
C GLY A 405 -6.96 -3.50 -14.32
N TRP A 406 -7.20 -4.74 -13.91
CA TRP A 406 -7.08 -5.24 -12.55
C TRP A 406 -6.98 -6.76 -12.52
N ASP A 407 -6.32 -7.29 -11.49
CA ASP A 407 -6.30 -8.72 -11.18
C ASP A 407 -7.20 -9.00 -9.99
N VAL A 408 -8.22 -9.83 -10.20
CA VAL A 408 -9.12 -10.29 -9.14
C VAL A 408 -8.52 -11.56 -8.49
N SER A 409 -8.41 -11.57 -7.16
CA SER A 409 -7.87 -12.74 -6.46
C SER A 409 -8.81 -13.97 -6.58
N SER A 410 -8.23 -15.15 -6.81
CA SER A 410 -8.99 -16.41 -6.91
C SER A 410 -9.70 -16.85 -5.61
N PHE A 411 -9.43 -16.16 -4.50
CA PHE A 411 -10.05 -16.39 -3.18
C PHE A 411 -11.31 -15.52 -2.95
N GLY A 412 -11.60 -14.55 -3.81
CA GLY A 412 -12.59 -13.47 -3.58
C GLY A 412 -13.98 -13.65 -4.19
N GLY A 413 -14.34 -14.84 -4.70
CA GLY A 413 -15.70 -15.15 -5.13
C GLY A 413 -16.28 -14.18 -6.17
N GLY A 414 -15.63 -14.04 -7.33
CA GLY A 414 -16.15 -13.27 -8.47
C GLY A 414 -16.41 -11.79 -8.15
N ILE A 415 -15.36 -11.04 -7.80
CA ILE A 415 -15.45 -9.59 -7.71
C ILE A 415 -15.70 -9.05 -9.11
N ASP A 416 -16.84 -8.42 -9.29
CA ASP A 416 -17.25 -7.77 -10.52
C ASP A 416 -16.96 -6.28 -10.39
N ILE A 417 -16.18 -5.74 -11.32
CA ILE A 417 -15.64 -4.38 -11.25
C ILE A 417 -16.06 -3.65 -12.51
N ASP A 418 -16.82 -2.59 -12.33
CA ASP A 418 -17.35 -1.75 -13.40
C ASP A 418 -16.53 -0.46 -13.52
N ALA A 419 -16.16 -0.08 -14.75
CA ALA A 419 -15.72 1.26 -15.09
C ALA A 419 -16.90 2.15 -15.51
N SER A 420 -16.75 3.44 -15.26
CA SER A 420 -17.72 4.46 -15.68
C SER A 420 -17.04 5.79 -15.92
N ALA A 421 -17.68 6.65 -16.71
CA ALA A 421 -17.23 7.99 -17.02
C ALA A 421 -18.32 9.03 -16.74
N ILE A 422 -17.95 10.13 -16.11
CA ILE A 422 -18.87 11.25 -15.84
C ILE A 422 -18.33 12.48 -16.57
N VAL A 423 -19.08 12.99 -17.55
CA VAL A 423 -18.74 14.23 -18.27
C VAL A 423 -19.31 15.42 -17.50
N ALA A 424 -18.42 16.30 -17.06
CA ALA A 424 -18.74 17.42 -16.20
C ALA A 424 -18.38 18.78 -16.82
N GLY A 425 -19.18 19.78 -16.46
CA GLY A 425 -18.98 21.17 -16.83
C GLY A 425 -17.99 21.92 -15.94
N PRO A 426 -17.82 23.24 -16.17
CA PRO A 426 -16.87 24.07 -15.43
C PRO A 426 -17.20 24.21 -13.93
N ASP A 427 -18.45 23.99 -13.56
CA ASP A 427 -18.94 23.98 -12.18
C ASP A 427 -18.66 22.66 -11.45
N GLY A 428 -18.06 21.69 -12.14
CA GLY A 428 -17.79 20.36 -11.62
C GLY A 428 -19.02 19.46 -11.53
N ARG A 429 -20.17 19.86 -12.10
CA ARG A 429 -21.39 19.06 -12.16
C ARG A 429 -21.48 18.30 -13.48
N ALA A 430 -22.10 17.13 -13.46
CA ALA A 430 -22.40 16.41 -14.70
C ALA A 430 -23.27 17.27 -15.62
N LEU A 431 -23.02 17.22 -16.93
CA LEU A 431 -23.77 18.03 -17.88
C LEU A 431 -25.27 17.65 -17.94
N SER A 432 -25.58 16.38 -17.66
CA SER A 432 -26.91 15.83 -17.40
C SER A 432 -26.79 14.39 -16.91
N ASP A 433 -27.89 13.76 -16.50
CA ASP A 433 -27.93 12.33 -16.14
C ASP A 433 -27.41 11.42 -17.28
N GLN A 434 -27.71 11.76 -18.53
CA GLN A 434 -27.23 11.03 -19.71
C GLN A 434 -25.70 11.13 -19.96
N HIS A 435 -25.01 12.05 -19.26
CA HIS A 435 -23.56 12.21 -19.33
C HIS A 435 -22.81 11.39 -18.27
N PHE A 436 -23.53 10.54 -17.53
CA PHE A 436 -22.96 9.42 -16.81
C PHE A 436 -23.00 8.18 -17.72
N VAL A 437 -21.82 7.78 -18.19
CA VAL A 437 -21.61 6.65 -19.11
C VAL A 437 -21.11 5.45 -18.33
N PHE A 438 -21.83 4.33 -18.41
CA PHE A 438 -21.59 3.09 -17.68
C PHE A 438 -22.28 1.91 -18.40
N PHE A 439 -22.21 0.68 -17.87
CA PHE A 439 -22.74 -0.53 -18.54
C PHE A 439 -24.21 -0.42 -19.03
N ASN A 440 -25.08 0.33 -18.35
CA ASN A 440 -26.49 0.51 -18.74
C ASN A 440 -26.75 1.79 -19.57
N ASN A 441 -25.73 2.64 -19.73
CA ASN A 441 -25.75 3.82 -20.61
C ASN A 441 -24.40 3.95 -21.32
N LEU A 442 -24.22 3.19 -22.40
CA LEU A 442 -22.91 2.99 -23.03
C LEU A 442 -22.38 4.22 -23.78
N ASN A 443 -23.19 5.27 -23.99
CA ASN A 443 -22.80 6.42 -24.81
C ASN A 443 -23.24 7.73 -24.17
N SER A 444 -22.39 8.75 -24.24
CA SER A 444 -22.82 10.14 -24.01
C SER A 444 -23.74 10.62 -25.16
N PRO A 445 -24.60 11.64 -24.93
CA PRO A 445 -25.55 12.13 -25.96
C PRO A 445 -24.90 12.61 -27.26
N ASP A 446 -23.69 13.13 -27.19
CA ASP A 446 -22.88 13.58 -28.33
C ASP A 446 -22.09 12.43 -28.99
N GLY A 447 -22.13 11.22 -28.42
CA GLY A 447 -21.35 10.06 -28.83
C GLY A 447 -19.84 10.25 -28.63
N ALA A 448 -19.43 11.24 -27.85
CA ALA A 448 -18.03 11.56 -27.62
C ALA A 448 -17.37 10.65 -26.57
N VAL A 449 -18.14 10.10 -25.63
CA VAL A 449 -17.66 9.14 -24.63
C VAL A 449 -18.45 7.84 -24.80
N VAL A 450 -17.75 6.73 -25.03
CA VAL A 450 -18.35 5.42 -25.31
C VAL A 450 -17.70 4.35 -24.46
N HIS A 451 -18.51 3.58 -23.73
CA HIS A 451 -18.07 2.39 -23.00
C HIS A 451 -17.93 1.21 -23.98
N ALA A 452 -16.77 0.57 -24.03
CA ALA A 452 -16.46 -0.45 -25.06
C ALA A 452 -17.07 -1.85 -24.78
N GLY A 453 -17.67 -2.03 -23.60
CA GLY A 453 -18.25 -3.29 -23.12
C GLY A 453 -17.80 -3.59 -21.70
N ASP A 454 -18.55 -4.44 -21.00
CA ASP A 454 -18.26 -4.92 -19.63
C ASP A 454 -17.49 -6.25 -19.71
N ASN A 455 -16.43 -6.37 -18.91
CA ASN A 455 -15.72 -7.62 -18.66
C ASN A 455 -15.91 -8.08 -17.21
N SER A 456 -17.05 -8.72 -16.97
CA SER A 456 -17.49 -9.22 -15.66
C SER A 456 -16.62 -10.31 -15.01
N THR A 457 -15.46 -10.64 -15.57
CA THR A 457 -14.59 -11.73 -15.10
C THR A 457 -13.16 -11.31 -14.77
N GLY A 458 -12.69 -10.16 -15.26
CA GLY A 458 -11.28 -9.75 -15.15
C GLY A 458 -10.28 -10.79 -15.68
N ALA A 459 -10.73 -11.70 -16.56
CA ALA A 459 -9.93 -12.82 -17.03
C ALA A 459 -9.29 -12.49 -18.40
N GLY A 460 -8.00 -12.17 -18.40
CA GLY A 460 -7.25 -11.93 -19.63
C GLY A 460 -5.96 -11.14 -19.38
N SER A 461 -5.08 -11.08 -20.38
CA SER A 461 -3.94 -10.15 -20.34
C SER A 461 -4.31 -8.87 -21.10
N GLY A 462 -4.40 -7.72 -20.42
CA GLY A 462 -4.69 -6.45 -21.09
C GLY A 462 -5.50 -5.48 -20.24
N ASP A 463 -6.17 -4.54 -20.90
CA ASP A 463 -7.23 -3.74 -20.27
C ASP A 463 -8.45 -4.65 -20.10
N ASP A 464 -8.98 -4.72 -18.89
CA ASP A 464 -10.23 -5.44 -18.60
C ASP A 464 -11.42 -4.66 -19.16
N GLU A 465 -11.39 -3.32 -19.06
CA GLU A 465 -12.39 -2.44 -19.63
C GLU A 465 -11.79 -1.22 -20.33
N GLN A 466 -12.52 -0.71 -21.32
CA GLN A 466 -12.10 0.46 -22.08
C GLN A 466 -13.22 1.49 -22.24
N ILE A 467 -12.87 2.76 -22.05
CA ILE A 467 -13.74 3.89 -22.36
C ILE A 467 -13.08 4.73 -23.46
N LEU A 468 -13.77 4.85 -24.59
CA LEU A 468 -13.32 5.60 -25.76
C LEU A 468 -13.78 7.04 -25.65
N VAL A 469 -12.87 8.00 -25.87
CA VAL A 469 -13.16 9.43 -25.82
C VAL A 469 -12.72 10.11 -27.10
N ASP A 470 -13.66 10.74 -27.80
CA ASP A 470 -13.43 11.65 -28.93
C ASP A 470 -13.37 13.09 -28.41
N LEU A 471 -12.16 13.64 -28.32
CA LEU A 471 -11.89 14.96 -27.76
C LEU A 471 -12.44 16.11 -28.63
N VAL A 472 -12.71 15.83 -29.91
CA VAL A 472 -13.22 16.79 -30.88
C VAL A 472 -14.74 16.86 -30.86
N ARG A 473 -15.42 15.72 -30.61
CA ARG A 473 -16.87 15.64 -30.54
C ARG A 473 -17.46 16.04 -29.19
N LEU A 474 -16.64 16.10 -28.14
CA LEU A 474 -17.07 16.53 -26.81
C LEU A 474 -17.75 17.90 -26.88
N ALA A 475 -18.91 18.01 -26.20
CA ALA A 475 -19.62 19.27 -26.04
C ALA A 475 -18.69 20.41 -25.57
N ALA A 476 -18.91 21.61 -26.09
CA ALA A 476 -18.04 22.77 -25.82
C ALA A 476 -18.00 23.17 -24.33
N ASN A 477 -19.04 22.84 -23.56
CA ASN A 477 -19.12 23.04 -22.12
C ASN A 477 -18.60 21.85 -21.30
N ALA A 478 -18.06 20.79 -21.92
CA ALA A 478 -17.40 19.70 -21.23
C ALA A 478 -15.95 20.10 -20.86
N ASP A 479 -15.72 20.35 -19.58
CA ASP A 479 -14.42 20.76 -19.04
C ASP A 479 -13.66 19.60 -18.40
N LYS A 480 -14.38 18.53 -18.04
CA LYS A 480 -13.80 17.38 -17.33
C LYS A 480 -14.53 16.09 -17.68
N ILE A 481 -13.78 14.98 -17.69
CA ILE A 481 -14.31 13.63 -17.67
C ILE A 481 -13.63 12.88 -16.52
N ALA A 482 -14.39 12.46 -15.52
CA ALA A 482 -13.88 11.64 -14.43
C ALA A 482 -14.11 10.16 -14.75
N PHE A 483 -13.09 9.32 -14.54
CA PHE A 483 -13.18 7.87 -14.72
C PHE A 483 -13.27 7.21 -13.36
N ALA A 484 -14.46 6.72 -13.05
CA ALA A 484 -14.77 6.05 -11.80
C ALA A 484 -14.78 4.53 -12.02
N VAL A 485 -14.38 3.80 -10.98
CA VAL A 485 -14.38 2.35 -10.95
C VAL A 485 -15.07 1.92 -9.67
N SER A 486 -15.96 0.94 -9.74
CA SER A 486 -16.73 0.44 -8.60
C SER A 486 -16.87 -1.07 -8.60
N ILE A 487 -16.99 -1.66 -7.41
CA ILE A 487 -17.26 -3.09 -7.24
C ILE A 487 -18.76 -3.31 -7.13
N HIS A 488 -19.32 -4.14 -8.00
CA HIS A 488 -20.75 -4.47 -8.04
C HIS A 488 -21.20 -5.21 -6.78
N ASP A 489 -22.16 -4.63 -6.05
CA ASP A 489 -22.61 -5.05 -4.71
C ASP A 489 -21.47 -5.24 -3.70
N GLY A 490 -20.35 -4.53 -3.85
CA GLY A 490 -19.16 -4.78 -3.05
C GLY A 490 -19.42 -4.70 -1.54
N GLN A 491 -20.26 -3.74 -1.10
CA GLN A 491 -20.62 -3.60 0.32
C GLN A 491 -21.39 -4.82 0.85
N GLU A 492 -22.34 -5.33 0.08
CA GLU A 492 -23.16 -6.49 0.47
C GLU A 492 -22.36 -7.79 0.45
N LYS A 493 -21.39 -7.90 -0.47
CA LYS A 493 -20.49 -9.04 -0.62
C LYS A 493 -19.24 -8.98 0.26
N GLY A 494 -19.08 -7.91 1.06
CA GLY A 494 -17.87 -7.69 1.86
C GLY A 494 -16.60 -7.53 1.02
N GLN A 495 -16.75 -7.10 -0.23
CA GLN A 495 -15.68 -6.85 -1.19
C GLN A 495 -15.28 -5.38 -1.18
N ASN A 496 -14.01 -5.09 -1.46
CA ASN A 496 -13.49 -3.72 -1.54
C ASN A 496 -12.24 -3.67 -2.41
N PHE A 497 -11.81 -2.46 -2.80
CA PHE A 497 -10.64 -2.28 -3.66
C PHE A 497 -9.32 -2.73 -3.01
N GLY A 498 -9.29 -2.99 -1.69
CA GLY A 498 -8.18 -3.68 -1.03
C GLY A 498 -7.99 -5.14 -1.45
N GLN A 499 -9.00 -5.77 -2.06
CA GLN A 499 -8.93 -7.15 -2.58
C GLN A 499 -8.57 -7.21 -4.08
N VAL A 500 -8.46 -6.05 -4.73
CA VAL A 500 -8.19 -5.90 -6.17
C VAL A 500 -6.70 -5.60 -6.35
N ARG A 501 -6.00 -6.39 -7.18
CA ARG A 501 -4.56 -6.27 -7.40
C ARG A 501 -4.28 -5.67 -8.77
N ASN A 502 -3.06 -5.16 -8.96
CA ASN A 502 -2.58 -4.65 -10.25
C ASN A 502 -3.59 -3.73 -10.95
N ALA A 503 -4.36 -2.95 -10.17
CA ALA A 503 -5.33 -2.02 -10.71
C ALA A 503 -4.59 -0.86 -11.38
N TYR A 504 -4.98 -0.50 -12.58
CA TYR A 504 -4.38 0.61 -13.31
C TYR A 504 -5.39 1.33 -14.19
N ILE A 505 -5.05 2.58 -14.52
CA ILE A 505 -5.66 3.33 -15.61
C ILE A 505 -4.56 3.80 -16.55
N ARG A 506 -4.80 3.72 -17.86
CA ARG A 506 -3.90 4.25 -18.87
C ARG A 506 -4.63 5.01 -19.96
N VAL A 507 -3.91 5.91 -20.60
CA VAL A 507 -4.38 6.73 -21.71
C VAL A 507 -3.61 6.32 -22.95
N VAL A 508 -4.32 5.84 -23.95
CA VAL A 508 -3.75 5.39 -25.23
C VAL A 508 -4.25 6.31 -26.34
N ASN A 509 -3.33 6.78 -27.19
CA ASN A 509 -3.69 7.51 -28.40
C ASN A 509 -4.35 6.56 -29.41
N ARG A 510 -5.58 6.85 -29.85
CA ARG A 510 -6.29 5.96 -30.77
C ARG A 510 -5.76 5.97 -32.19
N ALA A 511 -4.98 6.99 -32.58
CA ALA A 511 -4.47 7.10 -33.94
C ALA A 511 -3.32 6.11 -34.22
N ASP A 512 -2.46 5.87 -33.23
CA ASP A 512 -1.24 5.06 -33.36
C ASP A 512 -1.14 3.94 -32.31
N ASN A 513 -2.16 3.80 -31.46
CA ASN A 513 -2.24 2.85 -30.35
C ASN A 513 -1.09 2.98 -29.34
N ARG A 514 -0.44 4.16 -29.26
CA ARG A 514 0.66 4.42 -28.33
C ARG A 514 0.12 4.83 -26.96
N GLU A 515 0.61 4.17 -25.92
CA GLU A 515 0.36 4.59 -24.54
C GLU A 515 1.01 5.95 -24.27
N ILE A 516 0.21 6.93 -23.88
CA ILE A 516 0.66 8.30 -23.56
C ILE A 516 1.01 8.38 -22.08
N ALA A 517 0.15 7.83 -21.21
CA ALA A 517 0.35 7.85 -19.78
C ALA A 517 -0.31 6.65 -19.12
N ARG A 518 0.23 6.26 -17.97
CA ARG A 518 -0.26 5.17 -17.15
C ARG A 518 -0.18 5.56 -15.68
N TYR A 519 -1.18 5.19 -14.92
CA TYR A 519 -1.20 5.29 -13.47
C TYR A 519 -1.54 3.92 -12.91
N ASP A 520 -0.54 3.26 -12.34
CA ASP A 520 -0.76 2.06 -11.55
C ASP A 520 -1.25 2.50 -10.17
N LEU A 521 -2.44 2.04 -9.79
CA LEU A 521 -2.98 2.28 -8.47
C LEU A 521 -2.16 1.47 -7.50
N SER A 522 -1.31 2.15 -6.72
CA SER A 522 -0.66 1.52 -5.59
C SER A 522 -1.74 1.07 -4.61
N ALA A 523 -1.63 -0.19 -4.18
CA ALA A 523 -2.51 -0.83 -3.21
C ALA A 523 -2.42 -0.10 -1.86
N GLN A 524 -3.16 1.00 -1.76
CA GLN A 524 -3.63 1.51 -0.48
C GLN A 524 -4.74 0.54 -0.05
N ALA A 525 -4.84 0.24 1.24
CA ALA A 525 -5.95 -0.55 1.76
C ALA A 525 -7.26 0.25 1.61
N TYR A 526 -7.81 0.28 0.39
CA TYR A 526 -9.07 0.92 0.11
C TYR A 526 -10.16 0.07 0.74
N SER A 527 -10.71 0.55 1.85
CA SER A 527 -11.94 -0.01 2.43
C SER A 527 -13.17 0.34 1.58
N GLU A 528 -12.99 1.20 0.59
CA GLU A 528 -14.02 1.71 -0.29
C GLU A 528 -14.34 0.73 -1.43
N THR A 529 -15.58 0.78 -1.88
CA THR A 529 -16.10 0.00 -3.01
C THR A 529 -16.22 0.80 -4.29
N ALA A 530 -15.84 2.08 -4.28
CA ALA A 530 -15.78 2.93 -5.46
C ALA A 530 -14.65 3.95 -5.37
N MET A 531 -14.04 4.25 -6.50
CA MET A 531 -12.93 5.18 -6.61
C MET A 531 -12.96 5.95 -7.93
N ILE A 532 -12.40 7.17 -7.95
CA ILE A 532 -12.00 7.85 -9.19
C ILE A 532 -10.53 7.53 -9.47
N PHE A 533 -10.25 6.81 -10.55
CA PHE A 533 -8.90 6.41 -10.94
C PHE A 533 -8.13 7.59 -11.54
N GLY A 534 -8.78 8.34 -12.44
CA GLY A 534 -8.20 9.51 -13.09
C GLY A 534 -9.25 10.45 -13.67
N GLU A 535 -8.80 11.61 -14.15
CA GLU A 535 -9.65 12.56 -14.85
C GLU A 535 -8.94 13.12 -16.09
N LEU A 536 -9.68 13.26 -17.19
CA LEU A 536 -9.34 14.18 -18.27
C LEU A 536 -9.91 15.54 -17.94
N TYR A 537 -9.16 16.61 -18.16
CA TYR A 537 -9.65 17.96 -17.93
C TYR A 537 -9.04 18.95 -18.90
N ARG A 538 -9.81 19.98 -19.25
CA ARG A 538 -9.34 21.10 -20.06
C ARG A 538 -8.48 22.03 -19.21
N HIS A 539 -7.38 22.48 -19.78
CA HIS A 539 -6.55 23.54 -19.23
C HIS A 539 -6.14 24.50 -20.33
N GLY A 540 -6.88 25.60 -20.46
CA GLY A 540 -6.81 26.46 -21.64
C GLY A 540 -7.38 25.74 -22.86
N ALA A 541 -6.62 25.69 -23.95
CA ALA A 541 -7.02 24.98 -25.17
C ALA A 541 -6.65 23.48 -25.15
N ASP A 542 -5.87 23.03 -24.16
CA ASP A 542 -5.32 21.68 -24.11
C ASP A 542 -6.12 20.73 -23.23
N TRP A 543 -6.09 19.45 -23.60
CA TRP A 543 -6.54 18.37 -22.74
C TRP A 543 -5.38 17.80 -21.93
N LYS A 544 -5.61 17.64 -20.63
CA LYS A 544 -4.66 17.04 -19.69
C LYS A 544 -5.29 15.82 -19.04
N PHE A 545 -4.45 14.86 -18.69
CA PHE A 545 -4.84 13.74 -17.84
C PHE A 545 -4.21 13.91 -16.45
N ARG A 546 -4.98 13.63 -15.40
CA ARG A 546 -4.51 13.58 -14.01
C ARG A 546 -4.83 12.24 -13.38
N ALA A 547 -3.83 11.63 -12.75
CA ALA A 547 -3.99 10.49 -11.86
C ALA A 547 -4.65 10.95 -10.55
N VAL A 548 -5.78 10.37 -10.16
CA VAL A 548 -6.56 10.83 -9.00
C VAL A 548 -6.45 9.84 -7.83
N GLY A 549 -6.81 8.56 -8.06
CA GLY A 549 -6.77 7.51 -7.05
C GLY A 549 -7.52 7.83 -5.76
N GLN A 550 -8.72 8.39 -5.84
CA GLN A 550 -9.52 8.81 -4.67
C GLN A 550 -10.68 7.84 -4.42
N GLY A 551 -10.71 7.21 -3.24
CA GLY A 551 -11.84 6.39 -2.80
C GLY A 551 -12.99 7.19 -2.19
N PHE A 552 -14.18 6.61 -2.25
CA PHE A 552 -15.43 7.15 -1.72
C PHE A 552 -16.06 6.17 -0.74
N ALA A 553 -16.18 6.57 0.52
CA ALA A 553 -16.79 5.75 1.58
C ALA A 553 -18.25 5.39 1.28
N ASP A 554 -18.98 6.29 0.63
CA ASP A 554 -20.38 6.09 0.22
C ASP A 554 -20.51 5.33 -1.12
N GLY A 555 -19.43 4.69 -1.59
CA GLY A 555 -19.41 3.95 -2.85
C GLY A 555 -19.70 4.82 -4.08
N LEU A 556 -20.21 4.18 -5.14
CA LEU A 556 -20.49 4.85 -6.42
C LEU A 556 -21.54 5.95 -6.26
N ALA A 557 -22.51 5.76 -5.36
CA ALA A 557 -23.52 6.78 -5.03
C ALA A 557 -22.89 8.05 -4.45
N GLY A 558 -21.79 7.95 -3.69
CA GLY A 558 -21.02 9.10 -3.24
C GLY A 558 -20.38 9.87 -4.40
N ILE A 559 -19.83 9.15 -5.38
CA ILE A 559 -19.25 9.75 -6.59
C ILE A 559 -20.35 10.47 -7.38
N ILE A 560 -21.45 9.80 -7.70
CA ILE A 560 -22.58 10.34 -8.47
C ILE A 560 -23.11 11.64 -7.83
N ARG A 561 -23.37 11.63 -6.52
CA ARG A 561 -23.82 12.83 -5.79
C ARG A 561 -22.81 13.97 -5.82
N SER A 562 -21.50 13.67 -5.81
CA SER A 562 -20.46 14.70 -5.90
C SER A 562 -20.50 15.47 -7.23
N PHE A 563 -21.00 14.84 -8.30
CA PHE A 563 -21.25 15.46 -9.60
C PHE A 563 -22.67 16.01 -9.75
N GLY A 564 -23.52 15.92 -8.71
CA GLY A 564 -24.88 16.46 -8.71
C GLY A 564 -25.91 15.66 -9.48
N LEU A 565 -25.65 14.36 -9.63
CA LEU A 565 -26.58 13.38 -10.18
C LEU A 565 -27.34 12.65 -9.06
#